data_AF-A0A2P2FTN9-F1
#
_entry.id   AF-A0A2P2FTN9-F1
#
_cell.length_a   1.000
_cell.length_b   1.000
_cell.length_c   1.000
_cell.angle_alpha   90.00
_cell.angle_beta   90.00
_cell.angle_gamma   90.00
#
_symmetry.space_group_name_H-M   'P 1'
#
loop_
_entity.id
_entity.type
_entity.pdbx_description
1 polymer ?
#
loop_
_entity_poly.entity_id
_entity_poly.type
_entity_poly.pdbx_seq_one_letter_code
_entity_poly.pdbx_strand_id
1 'polypeptide(L)'
;MGLKTLTATVVATLLLTAAPAVASPAFVLREGVSEPVFSYEKAIRETAWVETGQDLDRDGQADRVAADIIRPAEPAARGQGVPVIMDVSPYFEKVGRGNERQPKTYLPDGTPSQFPLFYDNYFVPRGYAVVLVDVGGTNRSSGCFDDVASGNGVVNWLNGRARAFRTPFGPERVRAEWANGSVGAIGKSQDGATAIGMAASGIEGLKTIVPIAGVSSYYEVHNSHGAYFGWAGGPGFYNERAGKLCRPFEEDNARRAGTDGNFNDYWRGLDYVAKTGKVRASVFASMGFHDLNVNPIQFGPWWEALNAYGVPRKAWLHQAAHVDPFDLDRSLFVKTLHRWFDRWLLGVRNGVETEPAIRIEHTPDRWTDERRWPPATQTRVLWPAVSGGLGNRPSSGTASMTDDPARGASQWVENPSQPSPERLVFTGEPMRTDTRVAGTATVTVTARSGKSAARIGAVLVDYGPATARNTKFPALGIKNLTTRSCWGAGTAADTGCFLDTVADPTTVDKRIVATGWADLGHHRSLWRGEPLVPGKAYTMTFRLSSLDHVVPAGHRLALVLGGTDGDMFDPALPALGSRVTFDLGATSLSVPVAARN
;
A
#
# COMPACT_ATOMS: atom_id res chain seq x y z
N MET A 1 -95.18 28.69 0.44
CA MET A 1 -94.48 27.68 -0.38
C MET A 1 -93.91 28.37 -1.59
N GLY A 2 -92.58 28.37 -1.76
CA GLY A 2 -91.91 29.04 -2.88
C GLY A 2 -90.40 29.02 -2.69
N LEU A 3 -89.79 27.85 -2.90
CA LEU A 3 -88.36 27.63 -2.85
C LEU A 3 -87.73 28.17 -4.16
N LYS A 4 -86.85 29.16 -4.09
CA LYS A 4 -86.00 29.57 -5.21
C LYS A 4 -84.59 29.02 -5.00
N THR A 5 -84.22 28.06 -5.84
CA THR A 5 -82.92 27.40 -5.88
C THR A 5 -81.92 28.28 -6.64
N LEU A 6 -80.82 28.69 -5.99
CA LEU A 6 -79.64 29.24 -6.67
C LEU A 6 -78.68 28.10 -7.00
N THR A 7 -78.48 27.83 -8.28
CA THR A 7 -77.41 26.97 -8.80
C THR A 7 -76.13 27.79 -8.97
N ALA A 8 -75.12 27.54 -8.15
CA ALA A 8 -73.77 28.04 -8.33
C ALA A 8 -72.96 27.05 -9.17
N THR A 9 -72.52 27.48 -10.35
CA THR A 9 -71.65 26.69 -11.25
C THR A 9 -70.21 26.79 -10.77
N VAL A 10 -69.67 25.71 -10.21
CA VAL A 10 -68.25 25.61 -9.87
C VAL A 10 -67.48 25.17 -11.12
N VAL A 11 -66.65 26.07 -11.66
CA VAL A 11 -65.68 25.75 -12.71
C VAL A 11 -64.45 25.12 -12.03
N ALA A 12 -64.28 23.81 -12.18
CA ALA A 12 -63.11 23.09 -11.71
C ALA A 12 -61.97 23.23 -12.73
N THR A 13 -61.01 24.11 -12.44
CA THR A 13 -59.77 24.23 -13.21
C THR A 13 -58.88 23.01 -12.89
N LEU A 14 -58.77 22.06 -13.81
CA LEU A 14 -57.81 20.96 -13.72
C LEU A 14 -56.38 21.54 -13.87
N LEU A 15 -55.68 21.73 -12.76
CA LEU A 15 -54.24 21.94 -12.75
C LEU A 15 -53.54 20.60 -13.03
N LEU A 16 -53.14 20.39 -14.28
CA LEU A 16 -52.18 19.34 -14.64
C LEU A 16 -50.84 19.68 -13.98
N THR A 17 -50.57 19.05 -12.84
CA THR A 17 -49.22 19.03 -12.26
C THR A 17 -48.37 18.11 -13.14
N ALA A 18 -47.48 18.70 -13.94
CA ALA A 18 -46.45 17.95 -14.62
C ALA A 18 -45.63 17.22 -13.55
N ALA A 19 -45.62 15.89 -13.59
CA ALA A 19 -44.69 15.11 -12.77
C ALA A 19 -43.27 15.60 -13.06
N PRO A 20 -42.43 15.86 -12.04
CA PRO A 20 -41.06 16.28 -12.30
C PRO A 20 -40.39 15.23 -13.19
N ALA A 21 -39.85 15.67 -14.32
CA ALA A 21 -39.08 14.80 -15.20
C ALA A 21 -37.99 14.14 -14.34
N VAL A 22 -38.06 12.81 -14.21
CA VAL A 22 -37.03 12.04 -13.51
C VAL A 22 -35.74 12.28 -14.30
N ALA A 23 -34.82 13.06 -13.74
CA ALA A 23 -33.56 13.34 -14.40
C ALA A 23 -32.86 12.02 -14.69
N SER A 24 -32.50 11.78 -15.97
CA SER A 24 -31.78 10.57 -16.36
C SER A 24 -30.54 10.40 -15.48
N PRO A 25 -30.26 9.20 -14.95
CA PRO A 25 -29.15 9.01 -14.01
C PRO A 25 -27.79 9.40 -14.62
N ALA A 26 -26.84 9.79 -13.77
CA ALA A 26 -25.47 10.16 -14.18
C ALA A 26 -24.65 8.98 -14.73
N PHE A 27 -25.23 7.78 -14.77
CA PHE A 27 -24.68 6.54 -15.31
C PHE A 27 -25.82 5.61 -15.73
N VAL A 28 -25.53 4.62 -16.58
CA VAL A 28 -26.47 3.58 -16.99
C VAL A 28 -25.96 2.23 -16.49
N LEU A 29 -26.86 1.37 -16.00
CA LEU A 29 -26.50 0.02 -15.55
C LEU A 29 -26.87 -1.04 -16.58
N ARG A 30 -25.97 -1.99 -16.79
CA ARG A 30 -26.23 -3.26 -17.47
C ARG A 30 -25.54 -4.37 -16.70
N GLU A 31 -26.23 -5.49 -16.52
CA GLU A 31 -25.68 -6.66 -15.81
C GLU A 31 -25.09 -6.33 -14.42
N GLY A 32 -25.67 -5.32 -13.75
CA GLY A 32 -25.27 -4.91 -12.41
C GLY A 32 -24.02 -4.02 -12.33
N VAL A 33 -23.54 -3.47 -13.44
CA VAL A 33 -22.40 -2.53 -13.46
C VAL A 33 -22.65 -1.32 -14.35
N SER A 34 -21.89 -0.24 -14.16
CA SER A 34 -21.94 0.97 -14.99
C SER A 34 -21.41 0.75 -16.41
N GLU A 35 -22.15 1.26 -17.40
CA GLU A 35 -21.85 1.11 -18.83
C GLU A 35 -21.10 2.31 -19.41
N PRO A 36 -20.21 2.10 -20.41
CA PRO A 36 -19.44 3.16 -21.05
C PRO A 36 -20.28 3.94 -22.07
N VAL A 37 -21.21 4.79 -21.59
CA VAL A 37 -22.15 5.54 -22.43
C VAL A 37 -21.72 6.98 -22.76
N PHE A 38 -20.65 7.48 -22.13
CA PHE A 38 -20.14 8.84 -22.32
C PHE A 38 -18.90 8.88 -23.22
N SER A 39 -18.72 9.99 -23.95
CA SER A 39 -17.60 10.18 -24.86
C SER A 39 -16.31 10.53 -24.12
N TYR A 40 -15.29 9.67 -24.26
CA TYR A 40 -13.93 9.97 -23.78
C TYR A 40 -13.25 11.07 -24.60
N GLU A 41 -13.50 11.11 -25.90
CA GLU A 41 -12.96 12.14 -26.81
C GLU A 41 -13.44 13.54 -26.40
N LYS A 42 -14.74 13.68 -26.10
CA LYS A 42 -15.35 14.95 -25.69
C LYS A 42 -15.26 15.23 -24.18
N ALA A 43 -14.52 14.41 -23.42
CA ALA A 43 -14.35 14.63 -21.99
C ALA A 43 -13.70 15.98 -21.70
N ILE A 44 -14.16 16.63 -20.63
CA ILE A 44 -13.60 17.90 -20.17
C ILE A 44 -12.29 17.59 -19.43
N ARG A 45 -11.22 18.31 -19.81
CA ARG A 45 -9.89 18.20 -19.20
C ARG A 45 -9.48 19.57 -18.67
N GLU A 46 -9.15 19.66 -17.39
CA GLU A 46 -8.81 20.91 -16.72
C GLU A 46 -7.87 20.66 -15.53
N THR A 47 -7.21 21.71 -15.03
CA THR A 47 -6.41 21.65 -13.79
C THR A 47 -6.96 22.66 -12.79
N ALA A 48 -7.04 22.27 -11.52
CA ALA A 48 -7.28 23.18 -10.41
C ALA A 48 -6.11 23.13 -9.43
N TRP A 49 -5.74 24.28 -8.86
CA TRP A 49 -4.73 24.38 -7.78
C TRP A 49 -5.43 24.52 -6.45
N VAL A 50 -5.45 23.45 -5.65
CA VAL A 50 -6.19 23.34 -4.40
C VAL A 50 -5.30 23.76 -3.23
N GLU A 51 -5.77 24.68 -2.39
CA GLU A 51 -5.04 25.07 -1.19
C GLU A 51 -5.11 23.96 -0.12
N THR A 52 -3.95 23.60 0.44
CA THR A 52 -3.84 22.59 1.51
C THR A 52 -4.06 23.19 2.91
N GLY A 53 -3.96 24.51 3.03
CA GLY A 53 -4.02 25.22 4.31
C GLY A 53 -2.71 25.22 5.11
N GLN A 54 -1.60 24.84 4.45
CA GLN A 54 -0.25 24.84 5.02
C GLN A 54 0.66 25.83 4.26
N ASP A 55 1.83 26.12 4.83
CA ASP A 55 2.95 26.84 4.21
C ASP A 55 4.23 26.10 4.65
N LEU A 56 4.46 24.92 4.08
CA LEU A 56 5.55 24.02 4.47
C LEU A 56 6.90 24.50 3.92
N ASP A 57 6.88 25.21 2.80
CA ASP A 57 8.09 25.76 2.16
C ASP A 57 8.48 27.16 2.66
N ARG A 58 7.64 27.76 3.51
CA ARG A 58 7.86 29.01 4.26
C ARG A 58 8.06 30.22 3.35
N ASP A 59 7.38 30.25 2.21
CA ASP A 59 7.43 31.38 1.28
C ASP A 59 6.39 32.48 1.59
N GLY A 60 5.56 32.28 2.61
CA GLY A 60 4.53 33.21 3.04
C GLY A 60 3.22 33.10 2.26
N GLN A 61 3.09 32.14 1.35
CA GLN A 61 1.87 31.82 0.62
C GLN A 61 1.33 30.45 1.06
N ALA A 62 0.01 30.28 0.96
CA ALA A 62 -0.58 28.97 1.21
C ALA A 62 -0.20 27.99 0.10
N ASP A 63 0.24 26.81 0.49
CA ASP A 63 0.60 25.72 -0.41
C ASP A 63 -0.60 25.29 -1.25
N ARG A 64 -0.36 25.11 -2.55
CA ARG A 64 -1.36 24.68 -3.53
C ARG A 64 -0.88 23.45 -4.28
N VAL A 65 -1.73 22.45 -4.33
CA VAL A 65 -1.49 21.22 -5.07
C VAL A 65 -2.27 21.21 -6.38
N ALA A 66 -1.61 20.82 -7.46
CA ALA A 66 -2.24 20.69 -8.78
C ALA A 66 -3.06 19.40 -8.83
N ALA A 67 -4.34 19.54 -9.16
CA ALA A 67 -5.27 18.46 -9.40
C ALA A 67 -5.70 18.50 -10.88
N ASP A 68 -5.14 17.59 -11.68
CA ASP A 68 -5.55 17.41 -13.08
C ASP A 68 -6.81 16.55 -13.13
N ILE A 69 -7.80 17.02 -13.87
CA ILE A 69 -9.16 16.50 -13.87
C ILE A 69 -9.52 16.09 -15.29
N ILE A 70 -10.07 14.90 -15.44
CA ILE A 70 -10.81 14.48 -16.63
C ILE A 70 -12.17 13.94 -16.22
N ARG A 71 -13.24 14.43 -16.85
CA ARG A 71 -14.62 14.11 -16.48
C ARG A 71 -15.57 14.12 -17.68
N PRO A 72 -16.66 13.34 -17.65
CA PRO A 72 -17.60 13.27 -18.77
C PRO A 72 -18.33 14.61 -18.93
N ALA A 73 -18.45 15.08 -20.17
CA ALA A 73 -19.06 16.37 -20.48
C ALA A 73 -20.60 16.32 -20.37
N GLU A 74 -21.18 15.17 -20.63
CA GLU A 74 -22.62 15.00 -20.78
C GLU A 74 -23.37 15.13 -19.44
N PRO A 75 -22.95 14.49 -18.33
CA PRO A 75 -23.52 14.78 -17.00
C PRO A 75 -23.32 16.23 -16.58
N ALA A 76 -22.15 16.82 -16.88
CA ALA A 76 -21.85 18.20 -16.55
C ALA A 76 -22.79 19.19 -17.26
N ALA A 77 -23.09 18.97 -18.55
CA ALA A 77 -24.05 19.77 -19.31
C ALA A 77 -25.48 19.68 -18.75
N ARG A 78 -25.80 18.62 -17.99
CA ARG A 78 -27.08 18.44 -17.30
C ARG A 78 -27.07 18.92 -15.84
N GLY A 79 -25.96 19.51 -15.37
CA GLY A 79 -25.81 19.91 -13.97
C GLY A 79 -25.77 18.73 -12.99
N GLN A 80 -25.34 17.54 -13.44
CA GLN A 80 -25.29 16.33 -12.63
C GLN A 80 -23.89 16.09 -12.08
N GLY A 81 -23.80 15.92 -10.76
CA GLY A 81 -22.57 15.56 -10.08
C GLY A 81 -22.15 14.11 -10.35
N VAL A 82 -20.85 13.87 -10.57
CA VAL A 82 -20.26 12.54 -10.73
C VAL A 82 -19.33 12.20 -9.55
N PRO A 83 -19.15 10.90 -9.21
CA PRO A 83 -18.11 10.49 -8.26
C PRO A 83 -16.72 10.67 -8.85
N VAL A 84 -15.72 10.71 -7.96
CA VAL A 84 -14.30 10.88 -8.32
C VAL A 84 -13.51 9.63 -7.97
N ILE A 85 -12.69 9.16 -8.91
CA ILE A 85 -11.56 8.27 -8.65
C ILE A 85 -10.31 9.14 -8.62
N MET A 86 -9.57 9.10 -7.52
CA MET A 86 -8.43 9.96 -7.25
C MET A 86 -7.15 9.14 -7.08
N ASP A 87 -6.06 9.59 -7.70
CA ASP A 87 -4.71 9.10 -7.44
C ASP A 87 -3.83 10.29 -7.01
N VAL A 88 -3.23 10.18 -5.83
CA VAL A 88 -2.43 11.24 -5.21
C VAL A 88 -0.98 10.77 -5.19
N SER A 89 -0.17 11.32 -6.08
CA SER A 89 1.14 10.76 -6.38
C SER A 89 2.23 11.81 -6.47
N PRO A 90 3.43 11.54 -5.92
CA PRO A 90 4.62 12.35 -6.19
C PRO A 90 5.31 11.95 -7.51
N TYR A 91 4.80 10.97 -8.26
CA TYR A 91 5.55 10.31 -9.32
C TYR A 91 5.27 10.82 -10.74
N PHE A 92 4.25 11.64 -10.94
CA PHE A 92 3.69 11.95 -12.27
C PHE A 92 4.64 12.61 -13.28
N GLU A 93 5.78 13.15 -12.84
CA GLU A 93 6.79 13.77 -13.71
C GLU A 93 7.95 12.79 -14.01
N LYS A 94 8.96 12.73 -13.13
CA LYS A 94 10.25 12.06 -13.41
C LYS A 94 10.17 10.53 -13.41
N VAL A 95 9.30 9.96 -12.58
CA VAL A 95 9.21 8.50 -12.37
C VAL A 95 8.15 7.89 -13.28
N GLY A 96 7.06 8.62 -13.52
CA GLY A 96 5.87 8.14 -14.19
C GLY A 96 5.10 7.09 -13.38
N ARG A 97 3.99 6.61 -13.94
CA ARG A 97 3.11 5.61 -13.33
C ARG A 97 2.95 4.37 -14.20
N GLY A 98 2.60 3.27 -13.54
CA GLY A 98 2.43 1.97 -14.17
C GLY A 98 3.75 1.31 -14.58
N ASN A 99 3.64 0.11 -15.13
CA ASN A 99 4.78 -0.68 -15.63
C ASN A 99 5.62 0.06 -16.69
N GLU A 100 4.98 0.93 -17.46
CA GLU A 100 5.60 1.68 -18.55
C GLU A 100 6.06 3.10 -18.15
N ARG A 101 5.97 3.45 -16.86
CA ARG A 101 6.44 4.75 -16.33
C ARG A 101 5.87 5.94 -17.10
N GLN A 102 4.56 5.91 -17.38
CA GLN A 102 3.86 6.96 -18.10
C GLN A 102 3.82 8.26 -17.28
N PRO A 103 4.31 9.40 -17.80
CA PRO A 103 4.16 10.69 -17.15
C PRO A 103 2.81 11.33 -17.48
N LYS A 104 2.41 12.34 -16.70
CA LYS A 104 1.39 13.28 -17.16
C LYS A 104 1.94 14.11 -18.31
N THR A 105 1.11 14.41 -19.30
CA THR A 105 1.47 15.35 -20.38
C THR A 105 0.40 16.42 -20.57
N TYR A 106 0.77 17.50 -21.24
CA TYR A 106 -0.09 18.68 -21.42
C TYR A 106 -0.01 19.19 -22.86
N LEU A 107 -1.10 19.78 -23.34
CA LEU A 107 -1.11 20.60 -24.55
C LEU A 107 -0.36 21.93 -24.30
N PRO A 108 -0.01 22.70 -25.36
CA PRO A 108 0.72 23.96 -25.21
C PRO A 108 0.03 25.00 -24.32
N ASP A 109 -1.30 24.96 -24.21
CA ASP A 109 -2.09 25.84 -23.35
C ASP A 109 -2.16 25.37 -21.88
N GLY A 110 -1.50 24.26 -21.55
CA GLY A 110 -1.47 23.67 -20.22
C GLY A 110 -2.63 22.72 -19.91
N THR A 111 -3.52 22.46 -20.86
CA THR A 111 -4.60 21.47 -20.72
C THR A 111 -4.01 20.06 -20.59
N PRO A 112 -4.39 19.26 -19.58
CA PRO A 112 -3.94 17.87 -19.46
C PRO A 112 -4.30 17.06 -20.71
N SER A 113 -3.36 16.26 -21.22
CA SER A 113 -3.53 15.46 -22.44
C SER A 113 -3.38 13.95 -22.24
N GLN A 114 -2.45 13.52 -21.38
CA GLN A 114 -2.28 12.11 -21.01
C GLN A 114 -2.44 11.96 -19.50
N PHE A 115 -3.29 11.03 -19.10
CA PHE A 115 -3.49 10.59 -17.73
C PHE A 115 -2.86 9.19 -17.62
N PRO A 116 -1.77 9.03 -16.85
CA PRO A 116 -1.14 7.72 -16.71
C PRO A 116 -2.07 6.65 -16.13
N LEU A 117 -1.81 5.38 -16.47
CA LEU A 117 -2.66 4.23 -16.15
C LEU A 117 -4.00 4.28 -16.92
N PHE A 118 -4.88 3.30 -16.68
CA PHE A 118 -6.10 3.11 -17.46
C PHE A 118 -7.35 3.79 -16.88
N TYR A 119 -7.21 4.45 -15.73
CA TYR A 119 -8.36 4.81 -14.90
C TYR A 119 -9.34 5.71 -15.64
N ASP A 120 -8.85 6.74 -16.32
CA ASP A 120 -9.70 7.65 -17.06
C ASP A 120 -10.24 7.03 -18.35
N ASN A 121 -9.42 6.29 -19.11
CA ASN A 121 -9.84 5.56 -20.30
C ASN A 121 -11.04 4.65 -20.01
N TYR A 122 -11.02 3.98 -18.85
CA TYR A 122 -12.03 3.01 -18.47
C TYR A 122 -13.22 3.63 -17.74
N PHE A 123 -13.00 4.54 -16.77
CA PHE A 123 -14.04 5.02 -15.87
C PHE A 123 -14.74 6.31 -16.33
N VAL A 124 -14.09 7.17 -17.12
CA VAL A 124 -14.74 8.41 -17.62
C VAL A 124 -15.96 8.10 -18.50
N PRO A 125 -15.89 7.16 -19.48
CA PRO A 125 -17.06 6.73 -20.23
C PRO A 125 -18.20 6.19 -19.36
N ARG A 126 -17.88 5.68 -18.16
CA ARG A 126 -18.81 5.04 -17.22
C ARG A 126 -19.41 5.99 -16.18
N GLY A 127 -19.13 7.29 -16.29
CA GLY A 127 -19.74 8.32 -15.45
C GLY A 127 -18.93 8.71 -14.22
N TYR A 128 -17.61 8.49 -14.25
CA TYR A 128 -16.69 8.93 -13.20
C TYR A 128 -15.85 10.12 -13.67
N ALA A 129 -15.47 10.99 -12.75
CA ALA A 129 -14.30 11.83 -12.96
C ALA A 129 -13.05 11.12 -12.45
N VAL A 130 -11.91 11.35 -13.11
CA VAL A 130 -10.59 10.96 -12.62
C VAL A 130 -9.80 12.21 -12.27
N VAL A 131 -9.19 12.22 -11.08
CA VAL A 131 -8.40 13.34 -10.57
C VAL A 131 -7.01 12.84 -10.16
N LEU A 132 -5.98 13.36 -10.82
CA LEU A 132 -4.59 13.04 -10.53
C LEU A 132 -3.94 14.21 -9.81
N VAL A 133 -3.57 14.02 -8.56
CA VAL A 133 -3.05 15.07 -7.67
C VAL A 133 -1.54 14.98 -7.56
N ASP A 134 -0.86 16.06 -7.93
CA ASP A 134 0.57 16.21 -7.68
C ASP A 134 0.78 16.53 -6.18
N VAL A 135 1.49 15.67 -5.45
CA VAL A 135 1.82 15.91 -4.03
C VAL A 135 2.58 17.23 -3.87
N GLY A 136 2.44 17.88 -2.71
CA GLY A 136 3.19 19.10 -2.34
C GLY A 136 4.68 19.01 -2.71
N GLY A 137 5.17 20.05 -3.40
CA GLY A 137 6.55 20.17 -3.88
C GLY A 137 6.92 19.33 -5.10
N THR A 138 5.99 18.59 -5.69
CA THR A 138 6.24 17.76 -6.89
C THR A 138 5.56 18.34 -8.12
N ASN A 139 6.11 18.08 -9.31
CA ASN A 139 5.54 18.47 -10.60
C ASN A 139 5.01 19.93 -10.60
N ARG A 140 3.70 20.16 -10.74
CA ARG A 140 3.09 21.51 -10.82
C ARG A 140 2.58 22.07 -9.48
N SER A 141 2.89 21.41 -8.35
CA SER A 141 2.50 21.82 -6.99
C SER A 141 3.55 22.68 -6.29
N SER A 142 3.10 23.58 -5.41
CA SER A 142 3.96 24.28 -4.44
C SER A 142 4.05 23.49 -3.12
N GLY A 143 4.73 24.04 -2.11
CA GLY A 143 4.89 23.41 -0.81
C GLY A 143 5.98 22.34 -0.76
N CYS A 144 5.98 21.62 0.36
CA CYS A 144 6.81 20.46 0.61
C CYS A 144 5.96 19.19 0.73
N PHE A 145 6.63 18.06 0.90
CA PHE A 145 5.98 16.75 0.87
C PHE A 145 5.08 16.52 2.10
N ASP A 146 3.77 16.63 1.89
CA ASP A 146 2.70 16.13 2.76
C ASP A 146 1.57 15.60 1.86
N ASP A 147 1.68 14.32 1.52
CA ASP A 147 0.78 13.61 0.61
C ASP A 147 -0.64 13.48 1.16
N VAL A 148 -0.78 13.17 2.45
CA VAL A 148 -2.08 13.05 3.12
C VAL A 148 -2.79 14.40 3.17
N ALA A 149 -2.11 15.50 3.49
CA ALA A 149 -2.71 16.83 3.43
C ALA A 149 -3.06 17.24 2.00
N SER A 150 -2.20 16.92 1.03
CA SER A 150 -2.45 17.14 -0.40
C SER A 150 -3.76 16.48 -0.84
N GLY A 151 -3.91 15.18 -0.58
CA GLY A 151 -5.11 14.42 -0.93
C GLY A 151 -6.36 14.90 -0.17
N ASN A 152 -6.25 15.14 1.14
CA ASN A 152 -7.37 15.63 1.95
C ASN A 152 -7.83 17.03 1.54
N GLY A 153 -6.91 17.91 1.12
CA GLY A 153 -7.23 19.22 0.57
C GLY A 153 -8.12 19.10 -0.67
N VAL A 154 -7.79 18.19 -1.59
CA VAL A 154 -8.58 17.92 -2.80
C VAL A 154 -9.93 17.31 -2.45
N VAL A 155 -10.02 16.34 -1.52
CA VAL A 155 -11.31 15.80 -1.04
C VAL A 155 -12.18 16.89 -0.45
N ASN A 156 -11.61 17.80 0.34
CA ASN A 156 -12.33 18.94 0.89
C ASN A 156 -12.83 19.88 -0.21
N TRP A 157 -12.02 20.20 -1.22
CA TRP A 157 -12.44 21.04 -2.33
C TRP A 157 -13.57 20.40 -3.15
N LEU A 158 -13.46 19.11 -3.47
CA LEU A 158 -14.50 18.32 -4.14
C LEU A 158 -15.82 18.25 -3.34
N ASN A 159 -15.76 18.52 -2.03
CA ASN A 159 -16.92 18.60 -1.13
C ASN A 159 -17.26 20.04 -0.71
N GLY A 160 -16.71 21.07 -1.38
CA GLY A 160 -17.03 22.48 -1.12
C GLY A 160 -16.46 23.06 0.18
N ARG A 161 -15.48 22.39 0.81
CA ARG A 161 -14.88 22.76 2.11
C ARG A 161 -13.46 23.31 2.00
N ALA A 162 -12.87 23.37 0.81
CA ALA A 162 -11.58 24.01 0.56
C ALA A 162 -11.63 24.88 -0.69
N ARG A 163 -10.63 25.77 -0.83
CA ARG A 163 -10.49 26.69 -1.96
C ARG A 163 -9.61 26.06 -3.03
N ALA A 164 -9.94 26.32 -4.29
CA ALA A 164 -9.05 26.03 -5.40
C ALA A 164 -9.06 27.19 -6.41
N PHE A 165 -8.05 27.22 -7.26
CA PHE A 165 -7.74 28.33 -8.17
C PHE A 165 -7.45 27.83 -9.58
N ARG A 166 -7.68 28.70 -10.57
CA ARG A 166 -7.43 28.38 -11.99
C ARG A 166 -5.94 28.32 -12.34
N THR A 167 -5.09 28.98 -11.56
CA THR A 167 -3.63 29.00 -11.79
C THR A 167 -2.88 28.84 -10.47
N PRO A 168 -1.59 28.45 -10.49
CA PRO A 168 -0.84 28.21 -9.25
C PRO A 168 -0.82 29.40 -8.30
N PHE A 169 -0.66 30.63 -8.82
CA PHE A 169 -0.51 31.85 -8.01
C PHE A 169 -1.64 32.87 -8.22
N GLY A 170 -2.63 32.56 -9.06
CA GLY A 170 -3.70 33.49 -9.41
C GLY A 170 -4.79 33.61 -8.34
N PRO A 171 -5.58 34.69 -8.37
CA PRO A 171 -6.69 34.91 -7.44
C PRO A 171 -8.01 34.28 -7.89
N GLU A 172 -8.13 33.89 -9.16
CA GLU A 172 -9.39 33.37 -9.72
C GLU A 172 -9.72 31.99 -9.13
N ARG A 173 -10.85 31.91 -8.41
CA ARG A 173 -11.31 30.71 -7.73
C ARG A 173 -12.14 29.82 -8.64
N VAL A 174 -12.02 28.51 -8.44
CA VAL A 174 -12.83 27.48 -9.09
C VAL A 174 -13.52 26.58 -8.07
N ARG A 175 -14.75 26.15 -8.36
CA ARG A 175 -15.56 25.26 -7.52
C ARG A 175 -15.79 23.93 -8.22
N ALA A 176 -15.80 22.84 -7.47
CA ALA A 176 -16.08 21.50 -7.98
C ALA A 176 -17.59 21.18 -7.98
N GLU A 177 -18.42 22.05 -8.59
CA GLU A 177 -19.89 21.85 -8.62
C GLU A 177 -20.31 20.63 -9.44
N TRP A 178 -19.41 20.09 -10.26
CA TRP A 178 -19.57 18.86 -11.03
C TRP A 178 -19.30 17.58 -10.21
N ALA A 179 -18.77 17.68 -8.98
CA ALA A 179 -18.51 16.52 -8.13
C ALA A 179 -19.70 16.24 -7.20
N ASN A 180 -20.03 14.97 -6.99
CA ASN A 180 -21.11 14.57 -6.06
C ASN A 180 -20.62 14.37 -4.60
N GLY A 181 -19.36 14.69 -4.31
CA GLY A 181 -18.72 14.54 -3.00
C GLY A 181 -18.21 13.13 -2.66
N SER A 182 -18.53 12.10 -3.44
CA SER A 182 -18.03 10.73 -3.24
C SER A 182 -16.69 10.52 -3.94
N VAL A 183 -15.64 10.30 -3.15
CA VAL A 183 -14.26 10.12 -3.64
C VAL A 183 -13.78 8.71 -3.30
N GLY A 184 -13.21 8.01 -4.28
CA GLY A 184 -12.40 6.82 -4.08
C GLY A 184 -10.93 7.15 -4.33
N ALA A 185 -10.01 6.68 -3.48
CA ALA A 185 -8.58 6.86 -3.72
C ALA A 185 -7.92 5.53 -4.13
N ILE A 186 -7.02 5.55 -5.10
CA ILE A 186 -6.29 4.37 -5.59
C ILE A 186 -4.85 4.74 -5.89
N GLY A 187 -3.93 3.78 -5.72
CA GLY A 187 -2.56 3.98 -6.17
C GLY A 187 -1.61 2.89 -5.66
N LYS A 188 -0.44 2.83 -6.29
CA LYS A 188 0.64 1.88 -5.96
C LYS A 188 1.79 2.56 -5.25
N SER A 189 2.36 1.92 -4.22
CA SER A 189 3.52 2.40 -3.47
C SER A 189 3.17 3.59 -2.59
N GLN A 190 3.90 4.70 -2.66
CA GLN A 190 3.56 5.93 -1.94
C GLN A 190 2.12 6.37 -2.19
N ASP A 191 1.58 6.26 -3.40
CA ASP A 191 0.18 6.59 -3.68
C ASP A 191 -0.79 5.72 -2.85
N GLY A 192 -0.45 4.44 -2.66
CA GLY A 192 -1.17 3.52 -1.79
C GLY A 192 -1.01 3.88 -0.31
N ALA A 193 0.18 4.33 0.10
CA ALA A 193 0.41 4.89 1.44
C ALA A 193 -0.44 6.14 1.69
N THR A 194 -0.51 7.05 0.71
CA THR A 194 -1.37 8.23 0.74
C THR A 194 -2.82 7.83 0.96
N ALA A 195 -3.32 6.84 0.20
CA ALA A 195 -4.69 6.35 0.35
C ALA A 195 -4.97 5.81 1.76
N ILE A 196 -4.04 5.02 2.32
CA ILE A 196 -4.12 4.52 3.70
C ILE A 196 -4.14 5.67 4.71
N GLY A 197 -3.22 6.63 4.58
CA GLY A 197 -3.11 7.79 5.47
C GLY A 197 -4.35 8.69 5.42
N MET A 198 -4.89 8.93 4.22
CA MET A 198 -6.17 9.63 4.03
C MET A 198 -7.32 8.91 4.73
N ALA A 199 -7.45 7.58 4.56
CA ALA A 199 -8.48 6.82 5.25
C ALA A 199 -8.31 6.86 6.78
N ALA A 200 -7.07 6.76 7.26
CA ALA A 200 -6.73 6.85 8.68
C ALA A 200 -6.93 8.25 9.29
N SER A 201 -7.00 9.29 8.45
CA SER A 201 -7.37 10.64 8.89
C SER A 201 -8.87 10.75 9.25
N GLY A 202 -9.71 9.87 8.70
CA GLY A 202 -11.16 9.92 8.85
C GLY A 202 -11.83 11.00 8.00
N ILE A 203 -11.18 11.48 6.94
CA ILE A 203 -11.70 12.53 6.06
C ILE A 203 -13.08 12.14 5.50
N GLU A 204 -14.07 12.99 5.71
CA GLU A 204 -15.40 12.81 5.15
C GLU A 204 -15.36 13.03 3.63
N GLY A 205 -16.16 12.27 2.87
CA GLY A 205 -16.17 12.30 1.41
C GLY A 205 -15.37 11.16 0.78
N LEU A 206 -14.33 10.65 1.46
CA LEU A 206 -13.61 9.45 1.04
C LEU A 206 -14.43 8.20 1.37
N LYS A 207 -14.98 7.54 0.34
CA LYS A 207 -15.88 6.39 0.47
C LYS A 207 -15.18 5.05 0.35
N THR A 208 -14.10 4.98 -0.42
CA THR A 208 -13.30 3.78 -0.58
C THR A 208 -11.84 4.10 -0.87
N ILE A 209 -10.94 3.18 -0.51
CA ILE A 209 -9.55 3.19 -0.98
C ILE A 209 -9.18 1.87 -1.63
N VAL A 210 -8.23 1.92 -2.57
CA VAL A 210 -7.63 0.78 -3.25
C VAL A 210 -6.09 0.87 -3.16
N PRO A 211 -5.50 0.62 -1.97
CA PRO A 211 -4.06 0.72 -1.80
C PRO A 211 -3.36 -0.52 -2.37
N ILE A 212 -2.45 -0.30 -3.30
CA ILE A 212 -1.62 -1.35 -3.92
C ILE A 212 -0.20 -1.21 -3.36
N ALA A 213 0.30 -2.23 -2.65
CA ALA A 213 1.61 -2.19 -2.00
C ALA A 213 1.86 -0.88 -1.20
N GLY A 214 0.88 -0.49 -0.37
CA GLY A 214 0.92 0.76 0.41
C GLY A 214 1.58 0.60 1.78
N VAL A 215 2.10 1.70 2.32
CA VAL A 215 2.69 1.80 3.67
C VAL A 215 1.60 2.12 4.70
N SER A 216 1.56 1.36 5.79
CA SER A 216 0.66 1.61 6.93
C SER A 216 1.38 2.10 8.18
N SER A 217 2.71 1.96 8.26
CA SER A 217 3.56 2.52 9.31
C SER A 217 4.92 2.92 8.75
N TYR A 218 5.20 4.23 8.74
CA TYR A 218 6.49 4.74 8.29
C TYR A 218 7.65 4.40 9.25
N TYR A 219 7.35 4.11 10.52
CA TYR A 219 8.37 3.56 11.42
C TYR A 219 8.90 2.25 10.87
N GLU A 220 8.01 1.37 10.40
CA GLU A 220 8.37 0.04 9.88
C GLU A 220 8.95 0.06 8.46
N VAL A 221 9.01 1.23 7.82
CA VAL A 221 9.77 1.44 6.57
C VAL A 221 11.23 1.72 6.89
N HIS A 222 11.50 2.49 7.95
CA HIS A 222 12.85 2.98 8.28
C HIS A 222 13.50 2.23 9.45
N ASN A 223 12.71 1.44 10.18
CA ASN A 223 13.13 0.74 11.36
C ASN A 223 12.45 -0.63 11.45
N SER A 224 13.06 -1.55 12.19
CA SER A 224 12.37 -2.73 12.71
C SER A 224 12.78 -2.95 14.16
N HIS A 225 11.82 -2.81 15.08
CA HIS A 225 12.01 -3.03 16.51
C HIS A 225 13.29 -2.40 17.08
N GLY A 226 13.47 -1.10 16.89
CA GLY A 226 14.67 -0.37 17.33
C GLY A 226 15.84 -0.41 16.36
N ALA A 227 15.87 -1.34 15.41
CA ALA A 227 16.92 -1.38 14.40
C ALA A 227 16.63 -0.36 13.30
N TYR A 228 17.36 0.75 13.30
CA TYR A 228 17.32 1.78 12.27
C TYR A 228 18.07 1.34 11.01
N PHE A 229 17.38 1.37 9.86
CA PHE A 229 17.91 0.94 8.56
C PHE A 229 18.75 2.01 7.87
N GLY A 230 18.63 3.28 8.28
CA GLY A 230 19.19 4.42 7.56
C GLY A 230 18.08 5.32 7.00
N TRP A 231 18.42 6.57 6.73
CA TRP A 231 17.51 7.56 6.13
C TRP A 231 18.02 7.87 4.74
N ALA A 232 17.33 7.34 3.73
CA ALA A 232 17.45 7.91 2.40
C ALA A 232 16.90 9.35 2.50
N GLY A 233 17.65 10.35 2.01
CA GLY A 233 17.35 11.78 2.17
C GLY A 233 15.93 12.25 1.76
N GLY A 234 15.72 13.57 1.73
CA GLY A 234 14.43 14.14 1.32
C GLY A 234 13.90 13.58 -0.02
N PRO A 235 12.58 13.63 -0.27
CA PRO A 235 11.96 12.91 -1.37
C PRO A 235 12.60 13.31 -2.71
N GLY A 236 13.21 12.33 -3.38
CA GLY A 236 13.89 12.50 -4.69
C GLY A 236 12.96 12.89 -5.85
N PHE A 237 11.73 13.32 -5.54
CA PHE A 237 10.65 13.67 -6.46
C PHE A 237 10.37 15.17 -6.50
N TYR A 238 11.06 15.97 -5.68
CA TYR A 238 10.86 17.42 -5.68
C TYR A 238 11.13 18.06 -7.06
N ASN A 239 10.28 19.02 -7.38
CA ASN A 239 10.51 19.97 -8.47
C ASN A 239 11.62 20.95 -8.09
N GLU A 240 12.06 21.77 -9.05
CA GLU A 240 13.21 22.67 -8.84
C GLU A 240 12.98 23.66 -7.69
N ARG A 241 11.76 24.18 -7.54
CA ARG A 241 11.43 25.15 -6.48
C ARG A 241 11.49 24.49 -5.11
N ALA A 242 10.81 23.36 -4.93
CA ALA A 242 10.81 22.61 -3.67
C ALA A 242 12.22 22.13 -3.30
N GLY A 243 13.04 21.72 -4.28
CA GLY A 243 14.45 21.37 -4.04
C GLY A 243 15.29 22.49 -3.42
N LYS A 244 14.89 23.76 -3.58
CA LYS A 244 15.54 24.92 -2.97
C LYS A 244 14.93 25.30 -1.61
N LEU A 245 13.60 25.21 -1.49
CA LEU A 245 12.87 25.74 -0.33
C LEU A 245 12.62 24.72 0.78
N CYS A 246 12.48 23.43 0.45
CA CYS A 246 12.04 22.42 1.41
C CYS A 246 13.14 21.85 2.31
N ARG A 247 14.41 22.24 2.12
CA ARG A 247 15.51 21.74 2.95
C ARG A 247 15.27 21.92 4.46
N PRO A 248 14.82 23.09 4.96
CA PRO A 248 14.51 23.24 6.39
C PRO A 248 13.38 22.31 6.86
N PHE A 249 12.36 22.08 6.02
CA PHE A 249 11.27 21.15 6.34
C PHE A 249 11.79 19.71 6.46
N GLU A 250 12.65 19.27 5.53
CA GLU A 250 13.27 17.94 5.59
C GLU A 250 14.20 17.78 6.80
N GLU A 251 15.00 18.80 7.11
CA GLU A 251 15.86 18.80 8.30
C GLU A 251 15.02 18.73 9.59
N ASP A 252 13.89 19.44 9.66
CA ASP A 252 12.95 19.37 10.78
C ASP A 252 12.33 17.98 10.91
N ASN A 253 11.98 17.31 9.80
CA ASN A 253 11.50 15.93 9.78
C ASN A 253 12.58 14.96 10.27
N ALA A 254 13.78 15.03 9.71
CA ALA A 254 14.89 14.15 10.08
C ALA A 254 15.27 14.29 11.57
N ARG A 255 15.29 15.52 12.11
CA ARG A 255 15.55 15.76 13.54
C ARG A 255 14.47 15.16 14.44
N ARG A 256 13.20 15.24 14.04
CA ARG A 256 12.08 14.65 14.80
C ARG A 256 12.03 13.12 14.70
N ALA A 257 12.39 12.58 13.53
CA ALA A 257 12.48 11.14 13.29
C ALA A 257 13.59 10.51 14.15
N GLY A 258 14.77 11.14 14.19
CA GLY A 258 15.94 10.62 14.88
C GLY A 258 16.61 9.46 14.12
N THR A 259 17.79 9.05 14.59
CA THR A 259 18.60 7.96 14.00
C THR A 259 18.93 6.85 15.01
N ASP A 260 18.33 6.91 16.19
CA ASP A 260 18.55 5.99 17.32
C ASP A 260 17.56 4.80 17.31
N GLY A 261 16.71 4.71 16.29
CA GLY A 261 15.69 3.68 16.14
C GLY A 261 14.53 3.78 17.12
N ASN A 262 14.48 4.81 17.97
CA ASN A 262 13.42 4.97 18.95
C ASN A 262 12.09 5.28 18.24
N PHE A 263 11.04 4.56 18.63
CA PHE A 263 9.68 5.00 18.37
C PHE A 263 9.43 6.29 19.17
N ASN A 264 8.83 7.29 18.55
CA ASN A 264 8.62 8.60 19.15
C ASN A 264 7.33 9.25 18.59
N ASP A 265 7.06 10.49 19.00
CA ASP A 265 5.83 11.18 18.59
C ASP A 265 5.75 11.46 17.08
N TYR A 266 6.88 11.64 16.40
CA TYR A 266 6.91 11.76 14.94
C TYR A 266 6.45 10.45 14.30
N TRP A 267 7.05 9.33 14.68
CA TRP A 267 6.67 8.01 14.18
C TRP A 267 5.23 7.63 14.52
N ARG A 268 4.75 7.95 15.72
CA ARG A 268 3.34 7.81 16.12
C ARG A 268 2.40 8.62 15.23
N GLY A 269 2.84 9.80 14.77
CA GLY A 269 2.11 10.62 13.81
C GLY A 269 1.95 9.95 12.44
N LEU A 270 2.86 9.05 12.07
CA LEU A 270 2.92 8.38 10.77
C LEU A 270 2.61 6.86 10.84
N ASP A 271 2.07 6.42 11.97
CA ASP A 271 1.52 5.08 12.17
C ASP A 271 0.01 5.11 11.92
N TYR A 272 -0.41 4.58 10.78
CA TYR A 272 -1.80 4.51 10.37
C TYR A 272 -2.50 3.27 10.93
N VAL A 273 -1.76 2.22 11.33
CA VAL A 273 -2.31 1.04 12.02
C VAL A 273 -2.94 1.48 13.34
N ALA A 274 -2.23 2.30 14.12
CA ALA A 274 -2.73 2.88 15.38
C ALA A 274 -3.97 3.77 15.20
N LYS A 275 -4.26 4.23 13.98
CA LYS A 275 -5.38 5.13 13.65
C LYS A 275 -6.54 4.42 12.96
N THR A 276 -6.51 3.09 12.84
CA THR A 276 -7.52 2.31 12.10
C THR A 276 -8.95 2.56 12.57
N GLY A 277 -9.17 2.86 13.86
CA GLY A 277 -10.50 3.21 14.39
C GLY A 277 -11.15 4.47 13.77
N LYS A 278 -10.39 5.28 13.02
CA LYS A 278 -10.89 6.43 12.25
C LYS A 278 -11.31 6.09 10.83
N VAL A 279 -10.92 4.92 10.32
CA VAL A 279 -11.25 4.50 8.95
C VAL A 279 -12.76 4.33 8.82
N ARG A 280 -13.33 4.97 7.79
CA ARG A 280 -14.75 4.84 7.39
C ARG A 280 -14.90 4.34 5.95
N ALA A 281 -13.89 4.59 5.13
CA ALA A 281 -13.84 4.11 3.76
C ALA A 281 -13.71 2.58 3.71
N SER A 282 -14.36 1.95 2.73
CA SER A 282 -14.07 0.54 2.41
C SER A 282 -12.67 0.37 1.82
N VAL A 283 -12.08 -0.82 1.93
CA VAL A 283 -10.70 -1.07 1.51
C VAL A 283 -10.62 -2.23 0.51
N PHE A 284 -10.10 -2.00 -0.71
CA PHE A 284 -9.68 -3.07 -1.60
C PHE A 284 -8.15 -3.06 -1.75
N ALA A 285 -7.45 -3.84 -0.94
CA ALA A 285 -5.99 -3.83 -0.90
C ALA A 285 -5.35 -4.77 -1.93
N SER A 286 -4.09 -4.51 -2.29
CA SER A 286 -3.22 -5.50 -2.91
C SER A 286 -1.84 -5.52 -2.29
N MET A 287 -1.25 -6.70 -2.12
CA MET A 287 0.11 -6.85 -1.58
C MET A 287 0.82 -8.07 -2.16
N GLY A 288 2.10 -7.91 -2.48
CA GLY A 288 3.01 -8.99 -2.86
C GLY A 288 3.85 -9.47 -1.68
N PHE A 289 3.82 -10.77 -1.36
CA PHE A 289 4.57 -11.32 -0.23
C PHE A 289 6.09 -11.35 -0.42
N HIS A 290 6.58 -11.04 -1.63
CA HIS A 290 8.00 -10.89 -1.93
C HIS A 290 8.39 -9.46 -2.28
N ASP A 291 7.57 -8.49 -1.91
CA ASP A 291 7.88 -7.08 -2.04
C ASP A 291 8.87 -6.65 -0.95
N LEU A 292 10.13 -6.44 -1.33
CA LEU A 292 11.15 -5.93 -0.41
C LEU A 292 11.23 -4.40 -0.41
N ASN A 293 10.51 -3.71 -1.30
CA ASN A 293 10.42 -2.25 -1.31
C ASN A 293 9.39 -1.77 -0.29
N VAL A 294 8.17 -2.31 -0.37
CA VAL A 294 7.13 -2.12 0.65
C VAL A 294 6.87 -3.47 1.32
N ASN A 295 7.62 -3.72 2.39
CA ASN A 295 7.62 -5.01 3.07
C ASN A 295 6.18 -5.44 3.50
N PRO A 296 5.77 -6.71 3.33
CA PRO A 296 4.45 -7.20 3.71
C PRO A 296 4.06 -7.01 5.18
N ILE A 297 4.99 -6.66 6.07
CA ILE A 297 4.66 -6.18 7.42
C ILE A 297 3.72 -4.97 7.38
N GLN A 298 3.73 -4.19 6.31
CA GLN A 298 2.82 -3.05 6.09
C GLN A 298 1.36 -3.49 5.85
N PHE A 299 1.13 -4.74 5.42
CA PHE A 299 -0.22 -5.26 5.15
C PHE A 299 -0.84 -5.99 6.34
N GLY A 300 -0.14 -6.98 6.91
CA GLY A 300 -0.75 -7.93 7.87
C GLY A 300 -1.39 -7.28 9.10
N PRO A 301 -0.64 -6.53 9.92
CA PRO A 301 -1.16 -5.85 11.11
C PRO A 301 -2.28 -4.87 10.81
N TRP A 302 -2.17 -4.13 9.69
CA TRP A 302 -3.21 -3.20 9.26
C TRP A 302 -4.49 -3.94 8.83
N TRP A 303 -4.36 -5.03 8.08
CA TRP A 303 -5.49 -5.86 7.66
C TRP A 303 -6.24 -6.49 8.84
N GLU A 304 -5.51 -6.95 9.86
CA GLU A 304 -6.08 -7.42 11.12
C GLU A 304 -6.77 -6.30 11.90
N ALA A 305 -6.17 -5.10 11.97
CA ALA A 305 -6.81 -3.95 12.59
C ALA A 305 -8.12 -3.55 11.89
N LEU A 306 -8.14 -3.54 10.55
CA LEU A 306 -9.36 -3.29 9.78
C LEU A 306 -10.46 -4.31 10.10
N ASN A 307 -10.08 -5.57 10.36
CA ASN A 307 -11.01 -6.59 10.83
C ASN A 307 -11.62 -6.26 12.18
N ALA A 308 -10.79 -5.88 13.15
CA ALA A 308 -11.23 -5.58 14.50
C ALA A 308 -12.25 -4.42 14.53
N TYR A 309 -12.14 -3.46 13.60
CA TYR A 309 -13.08 -2.34 13.45
C TYR A 309 -14.24 -2.59 12.48
N GLY A 310 -14.36 -3.80 11.90
CA GLY A 310 -15.46 -4.15 11.01
C GLY A 310 -15.45 -3.38 9.68
N VAL A 311 -14.29 -2.91 9.21
CA VAL A 311 -14.18 -2.18 7.95
C VAL A 311 -14.46 -3.15 6.77
N PRO A 312 -15.41 -2.82 5.87
CA PRO A 312 -15.65 -3.61 4.66
C PRO A 312 -14.41 -3.66 3.80
N ARG A 313 -13.95 -4.87 3.48
CA ARG A 313 -12.67 -5.03 2.79
C ARG A 313 -12.55 -6.26 1.91
N LYS A 314 -11.74 -6.12 0.86
CA LYS A 314 -11.29 -7.16 -0.08
C LYS A 314 -9.76 -7.03 -0.26
N ALA A 315 -9.05 -8.12 -0.57
CA ALA A 315 -7.65 -8.06 -0.89
C ALA A 315 -7.25 -9.04 -2.01
N TRP A 316 -6.29 -8.63 -2.82
CA TRP A 316 -5.56 -9.50 -3.75
C TRP A 316 -4.13 -9.68 -3.24
N LEU A 317 -3.74 -10.91 -2.96
CA LEU A 317 -2.47 -11.24 -2.34
C LEU A 317 -1.67 -12.11 -3.30
N HIS A 318 -0.43 -11.72 -3.61
CA HIS A 318 0.34 -12.37 -4.66
C HIS A 318 1.77 -12.70 -4.28
N GLN A 319 2.41 -13.54 -5.09
CA GLN A 319 3.79 -13.98 -4.89
C GLN A 319 4.81 -13.13 -5.68
N ALA A 320 4.34 -12.10 -6.40
CA ALA A 320 5.24 -11.14 -7.05
C ALA A 320 5.85 -10.16 -6.02
N ALA A 321 6.83 -9.37 -6.46
CA ALA A 321 7.40 -8.27 -5.67
C ALA A 321 6.52 -7.01 -5.82
N HIS A 322 7.12 -5.85 -6.11
CA HIS A 322 6.47 -4.53 -6.15
C HIS A 322 5.65 -4.26 -7.45
N VAL A 323 4.72 -5.17 -7.76
CA VAL A 323 3.94 -5.22 -9.02
C VAL A 323 2.48 -4.78 -8.81
N ASP A 324 1.91 -4.11 -9.82
CA ASP A 324 0.50 -3.74 -9.84
C ASP A 324 -0.36 -4.95 -10.28
N PRO A 325 -1.49 -5.27 -9.60
CA PRO A 325 -2.42 -6.32 -10.04
C PRO A 325 -2.91 -6.21 -11.48
N PHE A 326 -2.93 -4.99 -12.03
CA PHE A 326 -3.21 -4.74 -13.44
C PHE A 326 -2.24 -5.50 -14.36
N ASP A 327 -1.02 -5.79 -13.90
CA ASP A 327 0.01 -6.52 -14.64
C ASP A 327 0.14 -8.00 -14.22
N LEU A 328 -0.77 -8.50 -13.36
CA LEU A 328 -0.82 -9.90 -12.93
C LEU A 328 -2.00 -10.65 -13.57
N ASP A 329 -3.21 -10.12 -13.40
CA ASP A 329 -4.45 -10.66 -13.99
C ASP A 329 -5.37 -9.49 -14.36
N ARG A 330 -4.98 -8.81 -15.44
CA ARG A 330 -5.55 -7.53 -15.85
C ARG A 330 -7.07 -7.57 -16.00
N SER A 331 -7.58 -8.58 -16.68
CA SER A 331 -9.01 -8.70 -16.97
C SER A 331 -9.84 -8.84 -15.71
N LEU A 332 -9.42 -9.72 -14.81
CA LEU A 332 -10.14 -9.93 -13.57
C LEU A 332 -9.95 -8.74 -12.62
N PHE A 333 -8.79 -8.09 -12.61
CA PHE A 333 -8.52 -6.95 -11.74
C PHE A 333 -9.41 -5.77 -12.10
N VAL A 334 -9.44 -5.40 -13.38
CA VAL A 334 -10.28 -4.29 -13.86
C VAL A 334 -11.76 -4.59 -13.61
N LYS A 335 -12.23 -5.82 -13.86
CA LYS A 335 -13.61 -6.23 -13.56
C LYS A 335 -13.94 -6.11 -12.07
N THR A 336 -13.01 -6.52 -11.20
CA THR A 336 -13.21 -6.46 -9.74
C THR A 336 -13.19 -5.02 -9.25
N LEU A 337 -12.24 -4.22 -9.72
CA LEU A 337 -12.10 -2.81 -9.41
C LEU A 337 -13.33 -2.02 -9.86
N HIS A 338 -13.85 -2.29 -11.05
CA HIS A 338 -15.07 -1.68 -11.58
C HIS A 338 -16.26 -1.93 -10.68
N ARG A 339 -16.53 -3.19 -10.34
CA ARG A 339 -17.62 -3.55 -9.42
C ARG A 339 -17.43 -2.93 -8.04
N TRP A 340 -16.20 -2.85 -7.56
CA TRP A 340 -15.87 -2.22 -6.29
C TRP A 340 -16.19 -0.71 -6.28
N PHE A 341 -15.76 0.04 -7.30
CA PHE A 341 -16.09 1.46 -7.41
C PHE A 341 -17.59 1.70 -7.63
N ASP A 342 -18.27 0.90 -8.46
CA ASP A 342 -19.73 0.97 -8.61
C ASP A 342 -20.43 0.80 -7.26
N ARG A 343 -19.97 -0.15 -6.44
CA ARG A 343 -20.53 -0.40 -5.12
C ARG A 343 -20.38 0.80 -4.18
N TRP A 344 -19.16 1.32 -4.04
CA TRP A 344 -18.84 2.27 -2.98
C TRP A 344 -18.96 3.75 -3.38
N LEU A 345 -18.94 4.05 -4.68
CA LEU A 345 -19.07 5.42 -5.20
C LEU A 345 -20.41 5.70 -5.86
N LEU A 346 -21.08 4.68 -6.41
CA LEU A 346 -22.41 4.81 -7.03
C LEU A 346 -23.53 4.11 -6.23
N GLY A 347 -23.18 3.34 -5.18
CA GLY A 347 -24.17 2.64 -4.36
C GLY A 347 -24.79 1.41 -5.02
N VAL A 348 -24.22 0.91 -6.13
CA VAL A 348 -24.75 -0.21 -6.90
C VAL A 348 -24.66 -1.51 -6.07
N ARG A 349 -25.75 -2.28 -6.02
CA ARG A 349 -25.81 -3.56 -5.29
C ARG A 349 -25.41 -4.72 -6.20
N ASN A 350 -24.12 -4.81 -6.53
CA ASN A 350 -23.58 -5.80 -7.45
C ASN A 350 -22.96 -7.03 -6.75
N GLY A 351 -22.98 -7.09 -5.42
CA GLY A 351 -22.58 -8.25 -4.62
C GLY A 351 -21.09 -8.39 -4.34
N VAL A 352 -20.23 -7.48 -4.84
CA VAL A 352 -18.77 -7.55 -4.67
C VAL A 352 -18.32 -7.61 -3.20
N GLU A 353 -19.11 -7.07 -2.28
CA GLU A 353 -18.87 -7.08 -0.84
C GLU A 353 -19.20 -8.42 -0.14
N THR A 354 -19.89 -9.34 -0.84
CA THR A 354 -20.30 -10.65 -0.30
C THR A 354 -19.52 -11.84 -0.86
N GLU A 355 -18.76 -11.58 -1.93
CA GLU A 355 -17.84 -12.54 -2.54
C GLU A 355 -16.68 -12.89 -1.60
N PRO A 356 -15.86 -13.92 -1.91
CA PRO A 356 -14.62 -14.16 -1.20
C PRO A 356 -13.82 -12.87 -1.03
N ALA A 357 -13.47 -12.53 0.21
CA ALA A 357 -12.77 -11.30 0.53
C ALA A 357 -11.32 -11.32 0.04
N ILE A 358 -10.76 -12.50 -0.21
CA ILE A 358 -9.35 -12.67 -0.56
C ILE A 358 -9.28 -13.41 -1.88
N ARG A 359 -8.44 -12.92 -2.78
CA ARG A 359 -7.88 -13.70 -3.89
C ARG A 359 -6.40 -13.84 -3.62
N ILE A 360 -5.88 -15.06 -3.57
CA ILE A 360 -4.49 -15.30 -3.20
C ILE A 360 -3.77 -16.21 -4.19
N GLU A 361 -2.56 -15.81 -4.57
CA GLU A 361 -1.64 -16.61 -5.35
C GLU A 361 -0.79 -17.49 -4.43
N HIS A 362 -0.73 -18.79 -4.71
CA HIS A 362 0.14 -19.73 -3.98
C HIS A 362 1.44 -20.03 -4.74
N THR A 363 1.35 -20.16 -6.07
CA THR A 363 2.48 -20.36 -6.99
C THR A 363 2.21 -19.54 -8.25
N PRO A 364 3.21 -19.28 -9.13
CA PRO A 364 3.01 -18.47 -10.33
C PRO A 364 1.73 -18.83 -11.10
N ASP A 365 0.83 -17.85 -11.21
CA ASP A 365 -0.48 -17.89 -11.87
C ASP A 365 -1.47 -18.97 -11.35
N ARG A 366 -1.27 -19.45 -10.12
CA ARG A 366 -2.20 -20.34 -9.41
C ARG A 366 -2.85 -19.62 -8.25
N TRP A 367 -4.11 -19.24 -8.47
CA TRP A 367 -4.91 -18.43 -7.57
C TRP A 367 -6.05 -19.22 -6.94
N THR A 368 -6.39 -18.88 -5.71
CA THR A 368 -7.59 -19.34 -5.00
C THR A 368 -8.35 -18.15 -4.43
N ASP A 369 -9.66 -18.31 -4.29
CA ASP A 369 -10.52 -17.31 -3.66
C ASP A 369 -10.92 -17.81 -2.25
N GLU A 370 -10.68 -16.99 -1.23
CA GLU A 370 -10.89 -17.33 0.17
C GLU A 370 -11.75 -16.30 0.90
N ARG A 371 -12.51 -16.74 1.91
CA ARG A 371 -13.39 -15.84 2.68
C ARG A 371 -12.63 -14.91 3.62
N ARG A 372 -11.41 -15.28 4.03
CA ARG A 372 -10.62 -14.52 5.01
C ARG A 372 -9.14 -14.83 4.89
N TRP A 373 -8.33 -13.84 5.22
CA TRP A 373 -6.90 -13.97 5.43
C TRP A 373 -6.51 -13.25 6.74
N PRO A 374 -5.58 -13.81 7.54
CA PRO A 374 -5.09 -15.17 7.40
C PRO A 374 -6.23 -16.20 7.58
N PRO A 375 -6.10 -17.44 7.06
CA PRO A 375 -7.04 -18.51 7.36
C PRO A 375 -7.08 -18.81 8.87
N ALA A 376 -7.88 -19.77 9.32
CA ALA A 376 -7.74 -20.25 10.70
C ALA A 376 -6.33 -20.79 10.90
N THR A 377 -5.60 -20.26 11.88
CA THR A 377 -4.22 -20.69 12.17
C THR A 377 -4.09 -21.20 13.60
N GLN A 378 -3.09 -22.07 13.81
CA GLN A 378 -2.57 -22.48 15.10
C GLN A 378 -1.11 -22.06 15.17
N THR A 379 -0.73 -21.35 16.23
CA THR A 379 0.68 -21.00 16.45
C THR A 379 1.48 -22.26 16.79
N ARG A 380 2.56 -22.50 16.04
CA ARG A 380 3.57 -23.52 16.33
C ARG A 380 4.83 -22.84 16.83
N VAL A 381 5.30 -23.24 18.00
CA VAL A 381 6.54 -22.74 18.59
C VAL A 381 7.65 -23.74 18.29
N LEU A 382 8.72 -23.25 17.67
CA LEU A 382 9.89 -23.99 17.26
C LEU A 382 11.13 -23.47 17.98
N TRP A 383 12.07 -24.36 18.28
CA TRP A 383 13.24 -24.08 19.11
C TRP A 383 14.52 -24.52 18.38
N PRO A 384 15.52 -23.64 18.25
CA PRO A 384 16.81 -24.00 17.71
C PRO A 384 17.57 -24.93 18.66
N ALA A 385 18.41 -25.81 18.13
CA ALA A 385 19.24 -26.73 18.89
C ALA A 385 20.71 -26.64 18.47
N VAL A 386 21.62 -27.01 19.38
CA VAL A 386 23.09 -26.97 19.15
C VAL A 386 23.50 -27.86 17.96
N SER A 387 22.70 -28.87 17.64
CA SER A 387 22.87 -29.74 16.47
C SER A 387 22.58 -29.05 15.13
N GLY A 388 22.10 -27.81 15.11
CA GLY A 388 21.58 -27.14 13.91
C GLY A 388 20.13 -27.51 13.58
N GLY A 389 19.43 -28.22 14.46
CA GLY A 389 18.02 -28.57 14.28
C GLY A 389 17.06 -27.47 14.73
N LEU A 390 15.85 -27.43 14.14
CA LEU A 390 14.72 -26.60 14.56
C LEU A 390 13.55 -27.51 14.98
N GLY A 391 13.40 -27.72 16.29
CA GLY A 391 12.49 -28.71 16.87
C GLY A 391 11.27 -28.11 17.57
N ASN A 392 10.39 -28.96 18.10
CA ASN A 392 9.17 -28.55 18.81
C ASN A 392 9.31 -28.50 20.34
N ARG A 393 10.53 -28.63 20.86
CA ARG A 393 10.86 -28.59 22.30
C ARG A 393 12.09 -27.72 22.53
N PRO A 394 12.15 -26.96 23.63
CA PRO A 394 13.36 -26.23 24.00
C PRO A 394 14.58 -27.14 24.01
N SER A 395 15.67 -26.65 23.42
CA SER A 395 16.99 -27.27 23.54
C SER A 395 17.72 -26.69 24.77
N SER A 396 18.91 -27.20 25.07
CA SER A 396 19.90 -26.53 25.91
C SER A 396 21.06 -26.01 25.07
N GLY A 397 21.93 -25.19 25.67
CA GLY A 397 23.19 -24.77 25.06
C GLY A 397 23.14 -23.39 24.40
N THR A 398 24.27 -22.99 23.84
CA THR A 398 24.45 -21.68 23.21
C THR A 398 25.03 -21.83 21.81
N ALA A 399 24.79 -20.81 20.98
CA ALA A 399 25.45 -20.66 19.69
C ALA A 399 25.81 -19.19 19.47
N SER A 400 26.89 -18.93 18.74
CA SER A 400 27.38 -17.57 18.50
C SER A 400 27.54 -17.27 17.03
N MET A 401 27.26 -16.03 16.65
CA MET A 401 27.63 -15.44 15.36
C MET A 401 28.33 -14.10 15.59
N THR A 402 29.04 -13.63 14.58
CA THR A 402 29.70 -12.33 14.54
C THR A 402 29.04 -11.48 13.46
N ASP A 403 28.52 -10.32 13.85
CA ASP A 403 27.93 -9.36 12.92
C ASP A 403 28.93 -8.97 11.80
N ASP A 404 28.50 -9.13 10.54
CA ASP A 404 29.22 -8.70 9.34
C ASP A 404 28.24 -7.97 8.40
N PRO A 405 28.21 -6.63 8.39
CA PRO A 405 27.29 -5.85 7.57
C PRO A 405 27.57 -5.93 6.07
N ALA A 406 28.67 -6.56 5.63
CA ALA A 406 28.92 -6.85 4.22
C ALA A 406 28.12 -8.06 3.71
N ARG A 407 27.40 -8.76 4.59
CA ARG A 407 26.55 -9.92 4.29
C ARG A 407 25.12 -9.64 4.74
N GLY A 408 24.16 -10.13 3.97
CA GLY A 408 22.74 -9.98 4.22
C GLY A 408 21.97 -11.27 4.08
N ALA A 409 20.65 -11.18 4.19
CA ALA A 409 19.73 -12.31 4.16
C ALA A 409 19.94 -13.20 2.92
N SER A 410 20.17 -12.62 1.75
CA SER A 410 20.39 -13.35 0.50
C SER A 410 21.63 -14.24 0.53
N GLN A 411 22.71 -13.82 1.21
CA GLN A 411 23.90 -14.65 1.39
C GLN A 411 23.77 -15.58 2.60
N TRP A 412 23.08 -15.16 3.67
CA TRP A 412 22.88 -15.98 4.87
C TRP A 412 22.10 -17.27 4.61
N VAL A 413 21.28 -17.32 3.57
CA VAL A 413 20.49 -18.53 3.25
C VAL A 413 21.20 -19.51 2.31
N GLU A 414 22.35 -19.15 1.75
CA GLU A 414 23.10 -20.01 0.82
C GLU A 414 23.85 -21.13 1.53
N ASN A 415 23.96 -22.33 0.94
CA ASN A 415 24.73 -23.45 1.49
C ASN A 415 24.43 -23.75 2.98
N PRO A 416 23.18 -24.10 3.35
CA PRO A 416 22.74 -24.19 4.76
C PRO A 416 23.50 -25.22 5.61
N SER A 417 24.16 -26.20 4.99
CA SER A 417 24.98 -27.21 5.68
C SER A 417 26.42 -26.74 5.96
N GLN A 418 26.86 -25.63 5.38
CA GLN A 418 28.20 -25.10 5.58
C GLN A 418 28.19 -24.09 6.75
N PRO A 419 28.97 -24.35 7.81
CA PRO A 419 29.13 -23.40 8.92
C PRO A 419 29.72 -22.08 8.43
N SER A 420 29.25 -20.97 9.01
CA SER A 420 29.78 -19.64 8.73
C SER A 420 29.77 -18.79 10.01
N PRO A 421 30.79 -17.95 10.26
CA PRO A 421 30.86 -17.16 11.49
C PRO A 421 29.79 -16.06 11.59
N GLU A 422 29.22 -15.59 10.48
CA GLU A 422 28.29 -14.46 10.41
C GLU A 422 26.81 -14.81 10.61
N ARG A 423 26.49 -16.11 10.69
CA ARG A 423 25.10 -16.59 10.77
C ARG A 423 24.98 -17.88 11.56
N LEU A 424 23.76 -18.17 12.00
CA LEU A 424 23.35 -19.46 12.55
C LEU A 424 22.19 -19.98 11.72
N VAL A 425 22.25 -21.24 11.28
CA VAL A 425 21.19 -21.88 10.50
C VAL A 425 20.60 -23.03 11.31
N PHE A 426 19.29 -22.99 11.55
CA PHE A 426 18.55 -24.03 12.25
C PHE A 426 17.46 -24.59 11.35
N THR A 427 17.56 -25.86 10.99
CA THR A 427 16.70 -26.49 9.99
C THR A 427 15.77 -27.51 10.62
N GLY A 428 14.48 -27.46 10.28
CA GLY A 428 13.50 -28.43 10.74
C GLY A 428 13.60 -29.77 10.01
N GLU A 429 12.86 -30.77 10.50
CA GLU A 429 12.63 -32.01 9.76
C GLU A 429 11.85 -31.77 8.46
N PRO A 430 11.97 -32.65 7.45
CA PRO A 430 11.16 -32.54 6.25
C PRO A 430 9.67 -32.53 6.60
N MET A 431 8.92 -31.62 5.99
CA MET A 431 7.47 -31.56 6.14
C MET A 431 6.87 -32.87 5.65
N ARG A 432 6.02 -33.50 6.47
CA ARG A 432 5.35 -34.75 6.09
C ARG A 432 4.24 -34.55 5.06
N THR A 433 3.68 -33.36 5.02
CA THR A 433 2.61 -32.93 4.12
C THR A 433 2.81 -31.45 3.83
N ASP A 434 2.21 -30.96 2.74
CA ASP A 434 2.10 -29.53 2.47
C ASP A 434 1.54 -28.80 3.70
N THR A 435 2.23 -27.74 4.12
CA THR A 435 1.95 -26.99 5.33
C THR A 435 1.92 -25.50 5.00
N ARG A 436 0.73 -24.89 5.09
CA ARG A 436 0.56 -23.45 4.85
C ARG A 436 0.90 -22.65 6.10
N VAL A 437 1.79 -21.68 5.96
CA VAL A 437 2.11 -20.66 6.96
C VAL A 437 1.53 -19.35 6.47
N ALA A 438 0.66 -18.73 7.26
CA ALA A 438 -0.04 -17.51 6.86
C ALA A 438 -0.28 -16.57 8.04
N GLY A 439 0.03 -15.28 7.86
CA GLY A 439 -0.01 -14.26 8.90
C GLY A 439 1.39 -13.73 9.24
N THR A 440 1.59 -13.27 10.47
CA THR A 440 2.86 -12.67 10.91
C THR A 440 3.54 -13.56 11.95
N ALA A 441 4.74 -14.05 11.64
CA ALA A 441 5.55 -14.83 12.57
C ALA A 441 6.31 -13.93 13.54
N THR A 442 6.72 -14.48 14.69
CA THR A 442 7.57 -13.79 15.67
C THR A 442 8.76 -14.63 16.07
N VAL A 443 9.86 -13.96 16.42
CA VAL A 443 11.04 -14.59 17.01
C VAL A 443 11.27 -13.99 18.38
N THR A 444 11.45 -14.85 19.38
CA THR A 444 11.96 -14.49 20.70
C THR A 444 13.41 -14.93 20.76
N VAL A 445 14.32 -14.01 21.10
CA VAL A 445 15.74 -14.31 21.30
C VAL A 445 16.14 -13.96 22.73
N THR A 446 16.98 -14.81 23.33
CA THR A 446 17.76 -14.43 24.52
C THR A 446 19.22 -14.45 24.12
N ALA A 447 19.87 -13.28 24.13
CA ALA A 447 21.21 -13.12 23.58
C ALA A 447 22.13 -12.26 24.48
N ARG A 448 23.44 -12.51 24.37
CA ARG A 448 24.52 -11.74 25.00
C ARG A 448 25.37 -11.11 23.90
N SER A 449 25.66 -9.82 24.00
CA SER A 449 26.62 -9.15 23.11
C SER A 449 27.98 -9.00 23.80
N GLY A 450 29.07 -9.12 23.04
CA GLY A 450 30.40 -8.71 23.49
C GLY A 450 30.61 -7.19 23.52
N LYS A 451 29.65 -6.40 23.04
CA LYS A 451 29.70 -4.94 22.95
C LYS A 451 28.44 -4.29 23.55
N SER A 452 28.40 -2.96 23.58
CA SER A 452 27.28 -2.16 24.09
C SER A 452 26.10 -2.01 23.10
N ALA A 453 26.21 -2.57 21.89
CA ALA A 453 25.14 -2.59 20.90
C ALA A 453 25.15 -3.93 20.15
N ALA A 454 23.98 -4.39 19.72
CA ALA A 454 23.84 -5.58 18.89
C ALA A 454 22.54 -5.52 18.09
N ARG A 455 22.67 -5.66 16.77
CA ARG A 455 21.54 -5.92 15.87
C ARG A 455 21.37 -7.41 15.68
N ILE A 456 20.12 -7.83 15.52
CA ILE A 456 19.74 -9.21 15.28
C ILE A 456 18.82 -9.22 14.07
N GLY A 457 19.23 -9.93 13.03
CA GLY A 457 18.40 -10.30 11.89
C GLY A 457 17.89 -11.72 12.05
N ALA A 458 16.65 -11.96 11.63
CA ALA A 458 16.04 -13.27 11.56
C ALA A 458 15.37 -13.47 10.21
N VAL A 459 15.64 -14.62 9.59
CA VAL A 459 15.11 -15.00 8.28
C VAL A 459 14.42 -16.35 8.40
N LEU A 460 13.18 -16.42 7.95
CA LEU A 460 12.44 -17.65 7.79
C LEU A 460 12.61 -18.13 6.35
N VAL A 461 13.03 -19.38 6.18
CA VAL A 461 13.41 -19.96 4.89
C VAL A 461 12.68 -21.28 4.67
N ASP A 462 12.16 -21.47 3.47
CA ASP A 462 11.75 -22.78 2.95
C ASP A 462 12.88 -23.34 2.09
N TYR A 463 13.50 -24.45 2.50
CA TYR A 463 14.51 -25.18 1.72
C TYR A 463 13.88 -26.36 0.99
N GLY A 464 13.99 -26.34 -0.33
CA GLY A 464 13.55 -27.39 -1.25
C GLY A 464 13.30 -26.85 -2.66
N PRO A 465 13.31 -27.73 -3.68
CA PRO A 465 13.10 -27.33 -5.06
C PRO A 465 11.69 -26.77 -5.29
N ALA A 466 11.57 -25.60 -5.89
CA ALA A 466 10.29 -24.99 -6.23
C ALA A 466 10.35 -24.22 -7.55
N THR A 467 9.19 -24.03 -8.18
CA THR A 467 8.99 -22.98 -9.18
C THR A 467 8.39 -21.77 -8.50
N ALA A 468 9.08 -20.63 -8.57
CA ALA A 468 8.67 -19.37 -7.95
C ALA A 468 8.67 -18.24 -8.98
N ARG A 469 8.08 -17.09 -8.65
CA ARG A 469 8.26 -15.87 -9.45
C ARG A 469 9.69 -15.37 -9.29
N ASN A 470 10.30 -14.89 -10.38
CA ASN A 470 11.59 -14.20 -10.37
C ASN A 470 11.41 -12.78 -9.82
N THR A 471 11.51 -12.63 -8.51
CA THR A 471 11.22 -11.38 -7.81
C THR A 471 12.40 -10.40 -7.76
N LYS A 472 13.56 -10.79 -8.30
CA LYS A 472 14.74 -9.92 -8.38
C LYS A 472 14.50 -8.80 -9.39
N PHE A 473 14.99 -7.60 -9.08
CA PHE A 473 15.01 -6.50 -10.05
C PHE A 473 15.86 -6.89 -11.28
N PRO A 474 15.44 -6.58 -12.53
CA PRO A 474 14.27 -5.78 -12.90
C PRO A 474 12.95 -6.57 -13.10
N ALA A 475 12.95 -7.90 -12.96
CA ALA A 475 11.78 -8.73 -13.28
C ALA A 475 10.61 -8.53 -12.31
N LEU A 476 10.88 -8.39 -11.00
CA LEU A 476 9.86 -8.15 -9.94
C LEU A 476 8.70 -9.18 -9.91
N GLY A 477 8.81 -10.29 -10.64
CA GLY A 477 7.84 -11.37 -10.74
C GLY A 477 7.03 -11.41 -12.04
N ILE A 478 7.24 -10.49 -12.99
CA ILE A 478 6.56 -10.47 -14.30
C ILE A 478 7.55 -10.24 -15.45
N LYS A 479 7.11 -10.55 -16.67
CA LYS A 479 7.79 -10.25 -17.92
C LYS A 479 6.85 -9.51 -18.86
N ASN A 480 7.36 -8.47 -19.50
CA ASN A 480 6.64 -7.75 -20.55
C ASN A 480 6.68 -8.56 -21.86
N LEU A 481 5.56 -8.61 -22.55
CA LEU A 481 5.45 -9.10 -23.92
C LEU A 481 5.59 -7.95 -24.91
N THR A 482 5.69 -8.29 -26.20
CA THR A 482 5.69 -7.30 -27.29
C THR A 482 4.28 -6.88 -27.71
N THR A 483 3.25 -7.55 -27.20
CA THR A 483 1.83 -7.25 -27.48
C THR A 483 1.30 -6.20 -26.51
N ARG A 484 0.20 -5.56 -26.90
CA ARG A 484 -0.50 -4.56 -26.08
C ARG A 484 -2.00 -4.82 -26.10
N SER A 485 -2.63 -4.58 -24.96
CA SER A 485 -4.09 -4.61 -24.83
C SER A 485 -4.61 -3.27 -24.34
N CYS A 486 -5.74 -2.83 -24.89
CA CYS A 486 -6.37 -1.56 -24.54
C CYS A 486 -7.50 -1.75 -23.54
N TRP A 487 -7.58 -0.84 -22.57
CA TRP A 487 -8.48 -0.91 -21.42
C TRP A 487 -9.27 0.38 -21.30
N GLY A 488 -10.36 0.46 -22.05
CA GLY A 488 -11.20 1.66 -22.15
C GLY A 488 -11.06 2.35 -23.50
N ALA A 489 -11.58 3.57 -23.58
CA ALA A 489 -11.48 4.43 -24.76
C ALA A 489 -10.17 5.23 -24.73
N GLY A 490 -9.65 5.61 -25.90
CA GLY A 490 -8.39 6.34 -26.01
C GLY A 490 -8.43 7.47 -27.04
N THR A 491 -7.37 8.28 -27.03
CA THR A 491 -7.02 9.28 -28.04
C THR A 491 -5.61 9.00 -28.56
N ALA A 492 -5.11 9.83 -29.48
CA ALA A 492 -3.73 9.73 -29.95
C ALA A 492 -2.68 10.04 -28.87
N ALA A 493 -3.01 10.93 -27.92
CA ALA A 493 -2.14 11.30 -26.80
C ALA A 493 -2.24 10.32 -25.63
N ASP A 494 -3.42 9.72 -25.44
CA ASP A 494 -3.72 8.79 -24.36
C ASP A 494 -4.41 7.55 -24.90
N THR A 495 -3.63 6.55 -25.27
CA THR A 495 -4.14 5.40 -26.02
C THR A 495 -5.01 4.45 -25.20
N GLY A 496 -4.85 4.45 -23.87
CA GLY A 496 -5.41 3.42 -22.99
C GLY A 496 -4.88 2.01 -23.27
N CYS A 497 -3.78 1.85 -24.00
CA CYS A 497 -3.18 0.56 -24.35
C CYS A 497 -1.87 0.34 -23.60
N PHE A 498 -1.70 -0.86 -23.03
CA PHE A 498 -0.58 -1.19 -22.15
C PHE A 498 0.10 -2.48 -22.59
N LEU A 499 1.40 -2.63 -22.34
CA LEU A 499 2.12 -3.88 -22.59
C LEU A 499 1.42 -5.05 -21.89
N ASP A 500 1.23 -6.15 -22.61
CA ASP A 500 0.80 -7.39 -21.98
C ASP A 500 1.94 -7.98 -21.15
N THR A 501 1.58 -8.67 -20.08
CA THR A 501 2.52 -9.24 -19.12
C THR A 501 2.19 -10.70 -18.87
N VAL A 502 3.22 -11.47 -18.51
CA VAL A 502 3.10 -12.86 -18.06
C VAL A 502 3.92 -13.05 -16.79
N ALA A 503 3.63 -14.11 -16.02
CA ALA A 503 4.52 -14.50 -14.94
C ALA A 503 5.95 -14.76 -15.44
N ASP A 504 6.93 -14.39 -14.62
CA ASP A 504 8.33 -14.76 -14.84
C ASP A 504 8.73 -15.91 -13.90
N PRO A 505 8.45 -17.18 -14.23
CA PRO A 505 8.81 -18.29 -13.36
C PRO A 505 10.32 -18.57 -13.42
N THR A 506 10.88 -18.93 -12.26
CA THR A 506 12.24 -19.43 -12.12
C THR A 506 12.28 -20.64 -11.19
N THR A 507 13.28 -21.49 -11.37
CA THR A 507 13.52 -22.63 -10.47
C THR A 507 14.45 -22.20 -9.34
N VAL A 508 14.07 -22.54 -8.12
CA VAL A 508 14.85 -22.24 -6.91
C VAL A 508 14.97 -23.51 -6.07
N ASP A 509 15.99 -23.57 -5.22
CA ASP A 509 16.19 -24.61 -4.21
C ASP A 509 15.84 -24.14 -2.79
N LYS A 510 15.47 -22.86 -2.66
CA LYS A 510 15.08 -22.21 -1.42
C LYS A 510 14.27 -20.95 -1.67
N ARG A 511 13.49 -20.53 -0.67
CA ARG A 511 12.78 -19.25 -0.65
C ARG A 511 12.90 -18.60 0.72
N ILE A 512 13.30 -17.33 0.74
CA ILE A 512 13.07 -16.47 1.92
C ILE A 512 11.59 -16.16 1.95
N VAL A 513 10.91 -16.56 3.03
CA VAL A 513 9.46 -16.40 3.17
C VAL A 513 9.11 -15.30 4.17
N ALA A 514 10.01 -14.97 5.10
CA ALA A 514 9.86 -13.81 5.97
C ALA A 514 11.20 -13.31 6.50
N THR A 515 11.30 -12.01 6.76
CA THR A 515 12.48 -11.39 7.39
C THR A 515 12.06 -10.46 8.52
N GLY A 516 12.92 -10.25 9.51
CA GLY A 516 12.69 -9.28 10.58
C GLY A 516 13.98 -8.95 11.30
N TRP A 517 14.05 -7.76 11.87
CA TRP A 517 15.26 -7.25 12.52
C TRP A 517 14.92 -6.59 13.85
N ALA A 518 15.89 -6.50 14.75
CA ALA A 518 15.76 -5.80 16.02
C ALA A 518 17.11 -5.26 16.50
N ASP A 519 17.07 -4.15 17.24
CA ASP A 519 18.19 -3.71 18.06
C ASP A 519 17.96 -4.22 19.49
N LEU A 520 18.88 -5.04 19.99
CA LEU A 520 18.78 -5.63 21.33
C LEU A 520 18.80 -4.56 22.43
N GLY A 521 19.29 -3.35 22.15
CA GLY A 521 19.20 -2.19 23.05
C GLY A 521 17.76 -1.79 23.38
N HIS A 522 16.78 -2.15 22.53
CA HIS A 522 15.36 -1.89 22.73
C HIS A 522 14.60 -3.04 23.41
N HIS A 523 15.32 -3.97 24.04
CA HIS A 523 14.71 -5.16 24.67
C HIS A 523 13.63 -4.85 25.72
N ARG A 524 13.63 -3.66 26.34
CA ARG A 524 12.60 -3.23 27.31
C ARG A 524 11.49 -2.39 26.70
N SER A 525 11.81 -1.59 25.68
CA SER A 525 10.91 -0.56 25.14
C SER A 525 11.35 -0.14 23.76
N LEU A 526 10.38 0.02 22.86
CA LEU A 526 10.61 0.65 21.55
C LEU A 526 10.82 2.17 21.65
N TRP A 527 10.35 2.81 22.73
CA TRP A 527 10.43 4.26 22.89
C TRP A 527 11.81 4.77 23.32
N ARG A 528 12.64 3.88 23.86
CA ARG A 528 13.97 4.22 24.36
C ARG A 528 14.87 2.99 24.37
N GLY A 529 15.86 2.99 23.49
CA GLY A 529 17.00 2.08 23.55
C GLY A 529 17.97 2.42 24.69
N GLU A 530 18.64 1.41 25.22
CA GLU A 530 19.66 1.53 26.26
C GLU A 530 20.94 0.80 25.82
N PRO A 531 22.15 1.30 26.18
CA PRO A 531 23.38 0.55 25.94
C PRO A 531 23.37 -0.80 26.63
N LEU A 532 23.81 -1.83 25.92
CA LEU A 532 23.98 -3.17 26.49
C LEU A 532 25.18 -3.22 27.44
N VAL A 533 25.07 -4.04 28.49
CA VAL A 533 26.21 -4.43 29.32
C VAL A 533 26.85 -5.66 28.68
N PRO A 534 28.12 -5.61 28.24
CA PRO A 534 28.78 -6.76 27.62
C PRO A 534 28.69 -8.03 28.47
N GLY A 535 28.34 -9.15 27.83
CA GLY A 535 28.17 -10.46 28.48
C GLY A 535 26.87 -10.67 29.24
N LYS A 536 26.07 -9.61 29.50
CA LYS A 536 24.74 -9.74 30.09
C LYS A 536 23.75 -10.27 29.06
N ALA A 537 22.85 -11.17 29.50
CA ALA A 537 21.79 -11.71 28.66
C ALA A 537 20.58 -10.77 28.64
N TYR A 538 20.00 -10.60 27.46
CA TYR A 538 18.82 -9.80 27.20
C TYR A 538 17.83 -10.59 26.36
N THR A 539 16.55 -10.47 26.66
CA THR A 539 15.47 -11.16 25.95
C THR A 539 14.59 -10.16 25.23
N MET A 540 14.28 -10.44 23.96
CA MET A 540 13.42 -9.60 23.13
C MET A 540 12.56 -10.47 22.21
N THR A 541 11.34 -10.04 21.95
CA THR A 541 10.47 -10.63 20.91
C THR A 541 10.19 -9.58 19.85
N PHE A 542 10.34 -9.97 18.58
CA PHE A 542 10.05 -9.10 17.45
C PHE A 542 9.37 -9.88 16.32
N ARG A 543 8.67 -9.13 15.46
CA ARG A 543 7.93 -9.68 14.31
C ARG A 543 8.85 -9.88 13.11
N LEU A 544 8.56 -10.92 12.32
CA LEU A 544 9.00 -11.02 10.94
C LEU A 544 7.95 -10.39 10.02
N SER A 545 8.25 -10.22 8.74
CA SER A 545 7.30 -9.78 7.72
C SER A 545 6.10 -10.72 7.65
N SER A 546 4.94 -10.17 7.30
CA SER A 546 3.74 -10.98 7.06
C SER A 546 3.97 -11.88 5.84
N LEU A 547 3.40 -13.08 5.85
CA LEU A 547 3.55 -14.02 4.75
C LEU A 547 2.28 -14.82 4.48
N ASP A 548 2.22 -15.40 3.29
CA ASP A 548 1.40 -16.58 3.00
C ASP A 548 2.19 -17.49 2.06
N HIS A 549 2.59 -18.64 2.60
CA HIS A 549 3.48 -19.57 1.92
C HIS A 549 3.10 -21.01 2.25
N VAL A 550 3.01 -21.84 1.22
CA VAL A 550 2.86 -23.29 1.39
C VAL A 550 4.25 -23.91 1.34
N VAL A 551 4.68 -24.52 2.44
CA VAL A 551 5.88 -25.36 2.50
C VAL A 551 5.50 -26.77 2.03
N PRO A 552 5.96 -27.22 0.85
CA PRO A 552 5.60 -28.54 0.31
C PRO A 552 6.08 -29.71 1.18
N ALA A 553 5.43 -30.87 1.05
CA ALA A 553 5.94 -32.11 1.61
C ALA A 553 7.38 -32.40 1.13
N GLY A 554 8.26 -32.84 2.03
CA GLY A 554 9.68 -33.08 1.78
C GLY A 554 10.58 -31.84 1.93
N HIS A 555 10.03 -30.63 1.86
CA HIS A 555 10.79 -29.40 2.13
C HIS A 555 11.06 -29.20 3.62
N ARG A 556 11.98 -28.31 3.95
CA ARG A 556 12.35 -27.99 5.34
C ARG A 556 12.19 -26.51 5.62
N LEU A 557 11.41 -26.19 6.65
CA LEU A 557 11.36 -24.83 7.20
C LEU A 557 12.60 -24.60 8.09
N ALA A 558 13.26 -23.46 7.95
CA ALA A 558 14.46 -23.11 8.70
C ALA A 558 14.42 -21.69 9.24
N LEU A 559 15.05 -21.50 10.40
CA LEU A 559 15.35 -20.21 10.99
C LEU A 559 16.83 -19.90 10.77
N VAL A 560 17.13 -18.77 10.15
CA VAL A 560 18.49 -18.23 10.05
C VAL A 560 18.58 -16.99 10.93
N LEU A 561 19.57 -16.94 11.81
CA LEU A 561 19.88 -15.77 12.63
C LEU A 561 21.19 -15.13 12.17
N GLY A 562 21.21 -13.82 12.04
CA GLY A 562 22.36 -13.01 11.65
C GLY A 562 22.40 -11.68 12.40
N GLY A 563 23.37 -10.84 12.07
CA GLY A 563 23.53 -9.50 12.64
C GLY A 563 22.77 -8.42 11.85
N THR A 564 23.51 -7.40 11.42
CA THR A 564 23.12 -6.37 10.47
C THR A 564 22.95 -7.00 9.10
N ASP A 565 21.78 -6.81 8.49
CA ASP A 565 21.49 -7.36 7.17
C ASP A 565 21.95 -6.39 6.08
N GLY A 566 23.07 -6.71 5.43
CA GLY A 566 23.64 -5.89 4.36
C GLY A 566 22.75 -5.73 3.13
N ASP A 567 21.69 -6.53 2.98
CA ASP A 567 20.71 -6.34 1.89
C ASP A 567 19.67 -5.25 2.23
N MET A 568 19.54 -4.86 3.50
CA MET A 568 18.50 -3.94 3.99
C MET A 568 19.05 -2.65 4.61
N PHE A 569 20.14 -2.73 5.36
CA PHE A 569 20.68 -1.58 6.10
C PHE A 569 21.59 -0.74 5.20
N ASP A 570 21.52 0.58 5.36
CA ASP A 570 22.43 1.52 4.69
C ASP A 570 23.89 1.18 5.05
N PRO A 571 24.76 0.89 4.06
CA PRO A 571 26.16 0.55 4.29
C PRO A 571 26.97 1.68 4.95
N ALA A 572 26.47 2.92 4.98
CA ALA A 572 27.08 4.03 5.68
C ALA A 572 26.88 3.98 7.21
N LEU A 573 25.97 3.14 7.71
CA LEU A 573 25.77 2.97 9.15
C LEU A 573 27.00 2.32 9.82
N PRO A 574 27.29 2.63 11.10
CA PRO A 574 28.41 2.03 11.80
C PRO A 574 28.33 0.49 11.83
N ALA A 575 29.42 -0.16 11.44
CA ALA A 575 29.58 -1.60 11.60
C ALA A 575 29.71 -1.94 13.10
N LEU A 576 28.74 -2.68 13.64
CA LEU A 576 28.77 -3.03 15.06
C LEU A 576 29.80 -4.13 15.32
N GLY A 577 29.92 -5.13 14.44
CA GLY A 577 30.94 -6.18 14.52
C GLY A 577 30.90 -6.93 15.85
N SER A 578 29.71 -7.03 16.44
CA SER A 578 29.48 -7.63 17.74
C SER A 578 29.44 -9.14 17.61
N ARG A 579 30.19 -9.87 18.46
CA ARG A 579 29.92 -11.30 18.67
C ARG A 579 28.68 -11.43 19.55
N VAL A 580 27.64 -12.06 19.01
CA VAL A 580 26.35 -12.27 19.69
C VAL A 580 26.22 -13.75 20.01
N THR A 581 25.94 -14.07 21.27
CA THR A 581 25.76 -15.45 21.75
C THR A 581 24.32 -15.65 22.21
N PHE A 582 23.60 -16.55 21.55
CA PHE A 582 22.22 -16.89 21.82
C PHE A 582 22.13 -18.04 22.82
N ASP A 583 21.19 -17.95 23.74
CA ASP A 583 20.72 -19.06 24.57
C ASP A 583 19.62 -19.79 23.81
N LEU A 584 19.91 -21.02 23.36
CA LEU A 584 19.02 -21.78 22.47
C LEU A 584 17.80 -22.32 23.21
N GLY A 585 17.88 -22.48 24.53
CA GLY A 585 16.74 -22.91 25.35
C GLY A 585 15.74 -21.80 25.65
N ALA A 586 16.14 -20.55 25.44
CA ALA A 586 15.32 -19.36 25.62
C ALA A 586 15.09 -18.59 24.30
N THR A 587 15.47 -19.17 23.16
CA THR A 587 15.23 -18.62 21.82
C THR A 587 14.18 -19.46 21.11
N SER A 588 13.15 -18.85 20.54
CA SER A 588 12.09 -19.57 19.84
C SER A 588 11.53 -18.80 18.64
N LEU A 589 10.99 -19.53 17.69
CA LEU A 589 10.26 -19.03 16.53
C LEU A 589 8.79 -19.44 16.67
N SER A 590 7.88 -18.49 16.64
CA SER A 590 6.43 -18.72 16.62
C SER A 590 5.88 -18.51 15.21
N VAL A 591 5.33 -19.57 14.62
CA VAL A 591 4.86 -19.61 13.23
C VAL A 591 3.34 -19.83 13.18
N PRO A 592 2.57 -18.98 12.49
CA PRO A 592 1.13 -19.20 12.31
C PRO A 592 0.88 -20.23 11.21
N VAL A 593 0.54 -21.46 11.59
CA VAL A 593 0.29 -22.55 10.65
C VAL A 593 -1.21 -22.69 10.43
N ALA A 594 -1.67 -22.69 9.18
CA ALA A 594 -3.07 -22.90 8.85
C ALA A 594 -3.57 -24.23 9.42
N ALA A 595 -4.75 -24.22 10.03
CA ALA A 595 -5.42 -25.44 10.45
C ALA A 595 -5.68 -26.32 9.23
N ARG A 596 -5.49 -27.63 9.38
CA ARG A 596 -5.92 -28.59 8.36
C ARG A 596 -7.46 -28.56 8.36
N ASN A 597 -8.05 -28.28 7.20
CA ASN A 597 -9.48 -28.50 6.99
C ASN A 597 -9.80 -29.98 6.98
#